data_AF-A0A0Q6Z3I2-F1
#
_entry.id   AF-A0A0Q6Z3I2-F1
#
_cell.length_a   1.000
_cell.length_b   1.000
_cell.length_c   1.000
_cell.angle_alpha   90.00
_cell.angle_beta   90.00
_cell.angle_gamma   90.00
#
_symmetry.space_group_name_H-M   'P 1'
#
loop_
_entity.id
_entity.type
_entity.pdbx_description
1 polymer ?
#
loop_
_entity_poly.entity_id
_entity_poly.type
_entity_poly.pdbx_seq_one_letter_code
_entity_poly.pdbx_strand_id
1 'polypeptide(L)'
;MEKPKQEAPEAFKGKKNIYVCDACHGHIVTIDVDAGVTPFMINCRAHPRCKGTMRSSMYRVFDQDMAASHEWYRPTPDDCLRPGEIEHVLKGGLLLRTVNQMGLGIAAAASDAPVHAQLINDLKEQLLIVFLRRLGGKLSLPVAEVDDTGSETLSFNLENGDTFNFELCKKH
;
A
#
# COMPACT_ATOMS: atom_id res chain seq x y z
N MET A 1 1.78 -28.71 30.20
CA MET A 1 2.97 -28.17 29.50
C MET A 1 2.48 -27.35 28.33
N GLU A 2 2.40 -26.03 28.49
CA GLU A 2 2.14 -25.13 27.36
C GLU A 2 3.34 -25.20 26.42
N LYS A 3 3.10 -25.50 25.14
CA LYS A 3 4.15 -25.42 24.13
C LYS A 3 4.53 -23.95 23.97
N PRO A 4 5.83 -23.61 23.92
CA PRO A 4 6.26 -22.24 23.67
C PRO A 4 5.69 -21.77 22.33
N LYS A 5 5.12 -20.55 22.32
CA LYS A 5 4.70 -19.84 21.11
C LYS A 5 5.89 -19.82 20.15
N GLN A 6 5.80 -20.51 19.02
CA GLN A 6 6.81 -20.41 17.97
C GLN A 6 6.83 -18.96 17.49
N GLU A 7 7.92 -18.25 17.76
CA GLU A 7 8.20 -16.95 17.15
C GLU A 7 8.19 -17.13 15.63
N ALA A 8 7.42 -16.29 14.93
CA ALA A 8 7.32 -16.38 13.49
C ALA A 8 8.69 -16.07 12.86
N PRO A 9 9.10 -16.77 11.80
CA PRO A 9 10.43 -16.60 11.24
C PRO A 9 10.61 -15.18 10.67
N GLU A 10 11.56 -14.42 11.22
CA GLU A 10 12.00 -13.13 10.66
C GLU A 10 12.61 -13.25 9.25
N ALA A 11 12.94 -14.48 8.82
CA ALA A 11 13.76 -14.78 7.65
C ALA A 11 13.24 -14.21 6.31
N PHE A 12 11.94 -13.92 6.19
CA PHE A 12 11.34 -13.42 4.95
C PHE A 12 10.97 -11.94 4.96
N LYS A 13 11.09 -11.25 6.11
CA LYS A 13 10.81 -9.80 6.17
C LYS A 13 11.68 -9.05 5.16
N GLY A 14 11.06 -8.17 4.38
CA GLY A 14 11.66 -7.40 3.29
C GLY A 14 11.87 -8.18 1.99
N LYS A 15 11.58 -9.48 1.94
CA LYS A 15 11.73 -10.28 0.72
C LYS A 15 10.51 -10.17 -0.18
N LYS A 16 10.76 -10.21 -1.48
CA LYS A 16 9.75 -10.26 -2.52
C LYS A 16 9.49 -11.69 -2.98
N ASN A 17 8.25 -11.93 -3.36
CA ASN A 17 7.77 -13.20 -3.89
C ASN A 17 6.84 -12.93 -5.09
N ILE A 18 6.74 -13.91 -5.99
CA ILE A 18 5.82 -13.86 -7.13
C ILE A 18 4.77 -14.95 -6.93
N TYR A 19 3.50 -14.56 -7.01
CA TYR A 19 2.38 -15.48 -7.08
C TYR A 19 1.90 -15.54 -8.53
N VAL A 20 1.72 -16.74 -9.09
CA VAL A 20 1.25 -16.94 -10.46
C VAL A 20 -0.05 -17.74 -10.45
N CYS A 21 -1.08 -17.24 -11.13
CA CYS A 21 -2.37 -17.90 -11.25
C CYS A 21 -2.31 -19.11 -12.19
N ASP A 22 -2.88 -20.23 -11.78
CA ASP A 22 -3.01 -21.43 -12.61
C ASP A 22 -4.02 -21.29 -13.76
N ALA A 23 -5.03 -20.45 -13.59
CA ALA A 23 -6.13 -20.30 -14.55
C ALA A 23 -5.89 -19.18 -15.59
N CYS A 24 -5.49 -17.97 -15.15
CA CYS A 24 -5.30 -16.84 -16.07
C CYS A 24 -3.83 -16.54 -16.39
N HIS A 25 -2.89 -17.24 -15.75
CA HIS A 25 -1.45 -17.02 -15.87
C HIS A 25 -0.96 -15.61 -15.49
N GLY A 26 -1.85 -14.74 -15.01
CA GLY A 26 -1.49 -13.46 -14.41
C GLY A 26 -0.71 -13.66 -13.11
N HIS A 27 0.11 -12.67 -12.76
CA HIS A 27 0.93 -12.70 -11.57
C HIS A 27 0.79 -11.43 -10.74
N ILE A 28 1.16 -11.53 -9.46
CA ILE A 28 1.37 -10.38 -8.57
C ILE A 28 2.75 -10.51 -7.91
N VAL A 29 3.34 -9.37 -7.57
CA VAL A 29 4.57 -9.30 -6.78
C VAL A 29 4.19 -8.85 -5.38
N THR A 30 4.56 -9.64 -4.38
CA THR A 30 4.32 -9.34 -2.97
C THR A 30 5.62 -8.99 -2.25
N ILE A 31 5.57 -8.15 -1.23
CA ILE A 31 6.66 -7.93 -0.27
C ILE A 31 6.19 -8.20 1.17
N ASP A 32 7.03 -8.84 1.97
CA ASP A 32 6.73 -9.10 3.38
C ASP A 32 7.18 -7.91 4.22
N VAL A 33 6.27 -6.99 4.56
CA VAL A 33 6.65 -5.79 5.35
C VAL A 33 6.84 -6.11 6.83
N ASP A 34 6.20 -7.18 7.32
CA ASP A 34 6.28 -7.66 8.70
C ASP A 34 6.74 -9.12 8.78
N ALA A 35 7.21 -9.53 9.96
CA ALA A 35 7.54 -10.93 10.24
C ALA A 35 6.26 -11.75 10.51
N GLY A 36 6.13 -12.90 9.84
CA GLY A 36 4.96 -13.74 9.94
C GLY A 36 4.91 -14.86 8.90
N VAL A 37 3.78 -15.54 8.82
CA VAL A 37 3.53 -16.63 7.87
C VAL A 37 2.68 -16.13 6.72
N THR A 38 3.18 -16.33 5.50
CA THR A 38 2.45 -16.10 4.25
C THR A 38 1.95 -17.44 3.67
N PRO A 39 0.74 -17.48 3.08
CA PRO A 39 0.18 -18.70 2.53
C PRO A 39 0.87 -19.10 1.21
N PHE A 40 1.08 -20.39 0.98
CA PHE A 40 1.61 -20.90 -0.30
C PHE A 40 0.64 -20.68 -1.48
N MET A 41 -0.66 -20.60 -1.21
CA MET A 41 -1.71 -20.42 -2.21
C MET A 41 -2.68 -19.31 -1.80
N ILE A 42 -3.12 -18.52 -2.78
CA ILE A 42 -4.11 -17.45 -2.59
C ILE A 42 -5.12 -17.45 -3.75
N ASN A 43 -6.25 -16.78 -3.58
CA ASN A 43 -7.16 -16.50 -4.68
C ASN A 43 -6.53 -15.53 -5.68
N CYS A 44 -6.89 -15.63 -6.96
CA CYS A 44 -6.37 -14.74 -8.00
C CYS A 44 -6.62 -13.26 -7.68
N ARG A 45 -5.54 -12.47 -7.73
CA ARG A 45 -5.54 -11.01 -7.59
C ARG A 45 -5.06 -10.27 -8.84
N ALA A 46 -4.61 -11.01 -9.86
CA ALA A 46 -4.15 -10.42 -11.11
C ALA A 46 -5.29 -9.91 -12.01
N HIS A 47 -6.51 -10.48 -11.88
CA HIS A 47 -7.66 -10.06 -12.68
C HIS A 47 -8.96 -10.14 -11.84
N PRO A 48 -9.79 -9.07 -11.79
CA PRO A 48 -10.95 -8.99 -10.89
C PRO A 48 -11.99 -10.12 -11.07
N ARG A 49 -12.11 -10.66 -12.28
CA ARG A 49 -13.08 -11.72 -12.61
C ARG A 49 -12.51 -13.15 -12.53
N CYS A 50 -11.21 -13.29 -12.29
CA CYS A 50 -10.59 -14.61 -12.22
C CYS A 50 -10.83 -15.24 -10.85
N LYS A 51 -11.31 -16.48 -10.83
CA LYS A 51 -11.51 -17.28 -9.61
C LYS A 51 -10.46 -18.38 -9.43
N GLY A 52 -9.36 -18.30 -10.19
CA GLY A 52 -8.26 -19.26 -10.12
C GLY A 52 -7.45 -19.13 -8.83
N THR A 53 -6.54 -20.07 -8.63
CA THR A 53 -5.63 -20.09 -7.48
C THR A 53 -4.25 -19.62 -7.93
N MET A 54 -3.61 -18.75 -7.17
CA MET A 54 -2.22 -18.37 -7.39
C MET A 54 -1.31 -19.14 -6.45
N ARG A 55 -0.17 -19.59 -6.99
CA ARG A 55 0.86 -20.31 -6.22
C ARG A 55 2.08 -19.44 -6.04
N SER A 56 2.62 -19.48 -4.83
CA SER A 56 3.89 -18.85 -4.46
C SER A 56 5.05 -19.47 -5.23
N SER A 57 5.97 -18.64 -5.68
CA SER A 57 7.27 -19.06 -6.23
C SER A 57 8.27 -19.46 -5.12
N MET A 58 7.81 -19.57 -3.87
CA MET A 58 8.61 -19.90 -2.70
C MET A 58 9.82 -18.96 -2.53
N TYR A 59 9.62 -17.66 -2.81
CA TYR A 59 10.66 -16.62 -2.78
C TYR A 59 11.83 -16.87 -3.75
N ARG A 60 11.71 -17.84 -4.66
CA ARG A 60 12.67 -18.10 -5.74
C ARG A 60 12.38 -17.16 -6.91
N VAL A 61 12.64 -15.87 -6.68
CA VAL A 61 12.46 -14.81 -7.68
C VAL A 61 13.82 -14.37 -8.22
N PHE A 62 13.86 -13.99 -9.50
CA PHE A 62 15.10 -13.64 -10.19
C PHE A 62 15.62 -12.24 -9.82
N ASP A 63 14.75 -11.36 -9.33
CA ASP A 63 15.06 -9.98 -8.98
C ASP A 63 14.32 -9.60 -7.68
N GLN A 64 15.06 -9.19 -6.65
CA GLN A 64 14.50 -8.76 -5.36
C GLN A 64 14.26 -7.24 -5.30
N ASP A 65 14.64 -6.49 -6.34
CA ASP A 65 14.48 -5.04 -6.43
C ASP A 65 13.22 -4.63 -7.19
N MET A 66 12.59 -5.56 -7.93
CA MET A 66 11.31 -5.34 -8.65
C MET A 66 10.21 -4.67 -7.80
N ALA A 67 9.34 -3.87 -8.43
CA ALA A 67 8.24 -3.22 -7.71
C ALA A 67 7.22 -4.25 -7.19
N ALA A 68 6.85 -4.16 -5.91
CA ALA A 68 5.77 -4.94 -5.34
C ALA A 68 4.42 -4.25 -5.57
N SER A 69 3.40 -5.01 -5.96
CA SER A 69 2.03 -4.51 -6.08
C SER A 69 1.20 -4.77 -4.83
N HIS A 70 1.64 -5.71 -3.99
CA HIS A 70 0.96 -6.09 -2.75
C HIS A 70 1.96 -6.26 -1.60
N GLU A 71 1.47 -6.15 -0.38
CA GLU A 71 2.28 -6.35 0.83
C GLU A 71 1.59 -7.26 1.83
N TRP A 72 2.40 -8.11 2.47
CA TRP A 72 2.03 -8.93 3.60
C TRP A 72 2.37 -8.20 4.89
N TYR A 73 1.35 -7.85 5.66
CA TYR A 73 1.47 -7.03 6.86
C TYR A 73 0.78 -7.66 8.08
N ARG A 74 1.21 -7.23 9.26
CA ARG A 74 0.52 -7.52 10.52
C ARG A 74 -0.46 -6.36 10.81
N PRO A 75 -1.75 -6.63 10.98
CA PRO A 75 -2.71 -5.58 11.29
C PRO A 75 -2.49 -4.99 12.68
N THR A 76 -2.90 -3.74 12.84
CA THR A 76 -2.89 -2.95 14.07
C THR A 76 -4.24 -3.06 14.80
N PRO A 77 -4.33 -2.65 16.07
CA PRO A 77 -5.60 -2.65 16.81
C PRO A 77 -6.72 -1.82 16.17
N ASP A 78 -6.36 -0.83 15.35
CA ASP A 78 -7.32 0.04 14.66
C ASP A 78 -7.92 -0.62 13.40
N ASP A 79 -7.36 -1.75 12.95
CA ASP A 79 -7.88 -2.50 11.80
C ASP A 79 -9.13 -3.30 12.20
N CYS A 80 -10.25 -3.03 11.53
CA CYS A 80 -11.50 -3.77 11.70
C CYS A 80 -11.42 -5.16 11.03
N LEU A 81 -10.92 -6.16 11.77
CA LEU A 81 -10.74 -7.53 11.28
C LEU A 81 -11.97 -8.41 11.46
N ARG A 82 -12.20 -9.34 10.52
CA ARG A 82 -13.19 -10.41 10.67
C ARG A 82 -12.69 -11.49 11.64
N PRO A 83 -13.56 -12.26 12.30
CA PRO A 83 -13.16 -13.29 13.26
C PRO A 83 -12.10 -14.28 12.74
N GLY A 84 -12.24 -14.74 11.48
CA GLY A 84 -11.27 -15.65 10.87
C GLY A 84 -9.90 -15.00 10.58
N GLU A 85 -9.86 -13.69 10.34
CA GLU A 85 -8.59 -12.95 10.15
C GLU A 85 -7.89 -12.75 11.48
N ILE A 86 -8.64 -12.49 12.55
CA ILE A 86 -8.11 -12.43 13.91
C ILE A 86 -7.44 -13.76 14.28
N GLU A 87 -8.14 -14.88 14.07
CA GLU A 87 -7.59 -16.20 14.36
C GLU A 87 -6.30 -16.50 13.57
N HIS A 88 -6.29 -16.16 12.27
CA HIS A 88 -5.12 -16.30 11.41
C HIS A 88 -3.93 -15.49 11.92
N VAL A 89 -4.15 -14.23 12.28
CA VAL A 89 -3.09 -13.33 12.80
C VAL A 89 -2.57 -13.78 14.16
N LEU A 90 -3.46 -14.25 15.05
CA LEU A 90 -3.08 -14.82 16.34
C LEU A 90 -2.22 -16.07 16.22
N LYS A 91 -2.39 -16.84 15.13
CA LYS A 91 -1.53 -17.98 14.77
C LYS A 91 -0.24 -17.58 14.04
N GLY A 92 0.04 -16.28 13.93
CA GLY A 92 1.26 -15.74 13.31
C GLY A 92 1.14 -15.47 11.81
N GLY A 93 -0.07 -15.57 11.24
CA GLY A 93 -0.32 -15.28 9.84
C GLY A 93 -0.30 -13.78 9.52
N LEU A 94 0.12 -13.44 8.30
CA LEU A 94 0.04 -12.08 7.75
C LEU A 94 -1.20 -11.91 6.87
N LEU A 95 -1.67 -10.68 6.73
CA LEU A 95 -2.74 -10.31 5.82
C LEU A 95 -2.17 -9.65 4.56
N LEU A 96 -2.88 -9.77 3.44
CA LEU A 96 -2.49 -9.20 2.16
C LEU A 96 -3.27 -7.92 1.89
N ARG A 97 -2.58 -6.84 1.52
CA ARG A 97 -3.20 -5.64 0.92
C ARG A 97 -2.45 -5.21 -0.33
N THR A 98 -3.09 -4.41 -1.17
CA THR A 98 -2.40 -3.70 -2.26
C THR A 98 -1.44 -2.67 -1.66
N VAL A 99 -0.27 -2.50 -2.25
CA VAL A 99 0.64 -1.42 -1.86
C VAL A 99 -0.11 -0.11 -2.12
N ASN A 100 -0.33 0.66 -1.06
CA ASN A 100 -1.01 1.94 -1.19
C ASN A 100 -0.04 2.90 -1.86
N GLN A 101 -0.24 3.20 -3.15
CA GLN A 101 0.64 4.13 -3.86
C GLN A 101 0.45 5.60 -3.45
N MET A 102 -0.57 5.90 -2.64
CA MET A 102 -0.76 7.24 -2.08
C MET A 102 0.18 7.50 -0.90
N GLY A 103 1.06 8.48 -1.04
CA GLY A 103 1.90 9.01 0.04
C GLY A 103 3.26 8.34 0.22
N LEU A 104 3.62 7.34 -0.62
CA LEU A 104 4.92 6.66 -0.58
C LEU A 104 6.10 7.62 -0.67
N GLY A 105 6.00 8.70 -1.45
CA GLY A 105 7.09 9.68 -1.56
C GLY A 105 7.42 10.36 -0.23
N ILE A 106 6.40 10.75 0.54
CA ILE A 106 6.60 11.41 1.84
C ILE A 106 7.05 10.38 2.89
N ALA A 107 6.47 9.19 2.90
CA ALA A 107 6.84 8.12 3.82
C ALA A 107 8.29 7.63 3.59
N ALA A 108 8.70 7.51 2.32
CA ALA A 108 10.09 7.19 1.96
C ALA A 108 11.04 8.32 2.41
N ALA A 109 10.69 9.59 2.13
CA ALA A 109 11.49 10.74 2.55
C ALA A 109 11.58 10.90 4.08
N ALA A 110 10.61 10.40 4.86
CA ALA A 110 10.63 10.50 6.31
C ALA A 110 11.79 9.71 6.97
N SER A 111 12.29 8.66 6.29
CA SER A 111 13.43 7.89 6.77
C SER A 111 14.75 8.66 6.72
N ASP A 112 14.91 9.52 5.71
CA ASP A 112 16.12 10.34 5.52
C ASP A 112 15.97 11.76 6.12
N ALA A 113 14.75 12.33 6.06
CA ALA A 113 14.47 13.73 6.37
C ALA A 113 13.11 13.89 7.08
N PRO A 114 12.97 13.41 8.33
CA PRO A 114 11.69 13.36 9.05
C PRO A 114 11.05 14.75 9.25
N VAL A 115 11.85 15.78 9.52
CA VAL A 115 11.35 17.16 9.69
C VAL A 115 10.74 17.70 8.39
N HIS A 116 11.38 17.42 7.24
CA HIS A 116 10.87 17.87 5.95
C HIS A 116 9.58 17.12 5.56
N ALA A 117 9.52 15.81 5.82
CA ALA A 117 8.31 15.03 5.62
C ALA A 117 7.14 15.57 6.46
N GLN A 118 7.40 15.95 7.72
CA GLN A 118 6.38 16.57 8.57
C GLN A 118 5.89 17.91 8.02
N LEU A 119 6.80 18.79 7.60
CA LEU A 119 6.42 20.08 6.99
C LEU A 119 5.55 19.91 5.74
N ILE A 120 5.83 18.89 4.92
CA ILE A 120 5.03 18.58 3.73
C ILE A 120 3.63 18.07 4.12
N ASN A 121 3.53 17.25 5.18
CA ASN A 121 2.23 16.80 5.69
C ASN A 121 1.41 17.98 6.24
N ASP A 122 2.03 18.85 7.03
CA ASP A 122 1.37 20.03 7.58
C ASP A 122 0.86 20.95 6.45
N LEU A 123 1.68 21.17 5.41
CA LEU A 123 1.28 21.91 4.22
C LEU A 123 0.08 21.26 3.52
N LYS A 124 0.13 19.94 3.30
CA LYS A 124 -0.95 19.18 2.66
C LYS A 124 -2.27 19.32 3.43
N GLU A 125 -2.23 19.23 4.76
CA GLU A 125 -3.41 19.40 5.61
C GLU A 125 -4.00 20.81 5.50
N GLN A 126 -3.17 21.86 5.58
CA GLN A 126 -3.64 23.24 5.43
C GLN A 126 -4.24 23.50 4.05
N LEU A 127 -3.64 22.98 2.99
CA LEU A 127 -4.18 23.12 1.62
C LEU A 127 -5.52 22.42 1.46
N LEU A 128 -5.68 21.21 2.00
CA LEU A 128 -6.95 20.48 1.98
C LEU A 128 -8.06 21.28 2.70
N ILE A 129 -7.76 21.91 3.83
CA ILE A 129 -8.71 22.78 4.54
C ILE A 129 -9.14 23.95 3.65
N VAL A 130 -8.19 24.62 2.98
CA VAL A 130 -8.49 25.75 2.09
C VAL A 130 -9.34 25.30 0.90
N PHE A 131 -8.99 24.19 0.25
CA PHE A 131 -9.76 23.66 -0.87
C PHE A 131 -11.17 23.25 -0.46
N LEU A 132 -11.31 22.54 0.66
CA LEU A 132 -12.62 22.13 1.15
C LEU A 132 -13.49 23.34 1.52
N ARG A 133 -12.92 24.37 2.13
CA ARG A 133 -13.63 25.64 2.39
C ARG A 133 -14.15 26.28 1.10
N ARG A 134 -13.33 26.29 0.04
CA ARG A 134 -13.74 26.82 -1.28
C ARG A 134 -14.84 25.97 -1.95
N LEU A 135 -14.90 24.68 -1.65
CA LEU A 135 -15.92 23.74 -2.15
C LEU A 135 -17.18 23.69 -1.28
N GLY A 136 -17.32 24.55 -0.27
CA GLY A 136 -18.51 24.62 0.59
C GLY A 136 -18.42 23.81 1.89
N GLY A 137 -17.22 23.38 2.28
CA GLY A 137 -16.94 22.77 3.59
C GLY A 137 -17.23 21.27 3.70
N LYS A 138 -17.80 20.65 2.66
CA LYS A 138 -18.05 19.21 2.60
C LYS A 138 -17.91 18.72 1.15
N LEU A 139 -17.24 17.59 0.98
CA LEU A 139 -17.01 16.97 -0.32
C LEU A 139 -17.13 15.45 -0.19
N SER A 140 -17.77 14.82 -1.16
CA SER A 140 -17.81 13.37 -1.33
C SER A 140 -17.21 13.04 -2.69
N LEU A 141 -16.16 12.21 -2.72
CA LEU A 141 -15.48 11.79 -3.94
C LEU A 141 -15.61 10.27 -4.09
N PRO A 142 -16.03 9.75 -5.26
CA PRO A 142 -15.94 8.34 -5.58
C PRO A 142 -14.48 7.87 -5.53
N VAL A 143 -14.25 6.68 -4.97
CA VAL A 143 -12.90 6.06 -4.93
C VAL A 143 -12.30 5.94 -6.33
N ALA A 144 -13.12 5.63 -7.33
CA ALA A 144 -12.68 5.53 -8.73
C ALA A 144 -12.08 6.84 -9.28
N GLU A 145 -12.55 8.01 -8.83
CA GLU A 145 -11.97 9.30 -9.25
C GLU A 145 -10.59 9.54 -8.63
N VAL A 146 -10.38 9.09 -7.39
CA VAL A 146 -9.08 9.18 -6.72
C VAL A 146 -8.06 8.27 -7.41
N ASP A 147 -8.50 7.06 -7.79
CA ASP A 147 -7.65 6.07 -8.47
C ASP A 147 -7.30 6.48 -9.91
N ASP A 148 -8.15 7.26 -10.59
CA ASP A 148 -7.96 7.72 -11.98
C ASP A 148 -7.04 8.96 -12.12
N THR A 149 -6.42 9.42 -11.03
CA THR A 149 -5.47 10.56 -11.05
C THR A 149 -4.12 10.22 -11.69
N GLY A 150 -3.86 8.95 -12.02
CA GLY A 150 -2.58 8.47 -12.52
C GLY A 150 -2.10 9.12 -13.82
N SER A 151 -3.01 9.67 -14.63
CA SER A 151 -2.71 10.31 -15.92
C SER A 151 -2.35 11.81 -15.81
N GLU A 152 -2.52 12.39 -14.62
CA GLU A 152 -2.34 13.82 -14.37
C GLU A 152 -1.19 14.07 -13.39
N THR A 153 -0.57 15.25 -13.52
CA THR A 153 0.45 15.76 -12.60
C THR A 153 -0.04 17.11 -12.08
N LEU A 154 -0.04 17.26 -10.76
CA LEU A 154 -0.26 18.55 -10.12
C LEU A 154 1.04 19.34 -10.09
N SER A 155 1.04 20.50 -10.72
CA SER A 155 2.08 21.53 -10.59
C SER A 155 1.57 22.64 -9.69
N PHE A 156 2.46 23.26 -8.93
CA PHE A 156 2.13 24.48 -8.20
C PHE A 156 3.35 25.39 -8.05
N ASN A 157 3.10 26.68 -7.91
CA ASN A 157 4.12 27.68 -7.62
C ASN A 157 3.60 28.69 -6.58
N LEU A 158 4.53 29.40 -5.96
CA LEU A 158 4.24 30.54 -5.09
C LEU A 158 4.58 31.81 -5.84
N GLU A 159 3.57 32.59 -6.19
CA GLU A 159 3.71 33.89 -6.83
C GLU A 159 3.85 34.97 -5.76
N ASN A 160 4.88 35.83 -5.90
CA ASN A 160 5.18 36.96 -5.02
C ASN A 160 5.29 36.67 -3.50
N GLY A 161 5.32 35.39 -3.10
CA GLY A 161 5.44 34.96 -1.71
C GLY A 161 4.11 34.88 -0.95
N ASP A 162 2.98 35.22 -1.56
CA ASP A 162 1.67 35.32 -0.88
C ASP A 162 0.57 34.49 -1.54
N THR A 163 0.78 34.03 -2.78
CA THR A 163 -0.27 33.40 -3.59
C THR A 163 0.20 32.07 -4.14
N PHE A 164 -0.44 30.98 -3.73
CA PHE A 164 -0.23 29.67 -4.34
C PHE A 164 -1.07 29.51 -5.61
N ASN A 165 -0.40 29.22 -6.72
CA ASN A 165 -1.00 28.88 -8.01
C ASN A 165 -0.91 27.37 -8.22
N PHE A 166 -2.02 26.71 -8.56
CA PHE A 166 -2.10 25.27 -8.80
C PHE A 166 -2.59 24.99 -10.22
N GLU A 167 -1.97 24.03 -10.89
CA GLU A 167 -2.32 23.62 -12.26
C GLU A 167 -2.25 22.09 -12.39
N LEU A 168 -3.25 21.50 -13.05
CA LEU A 168 -3.21 20.10 -13.46
C LEU A 168 -2.67 20.01 -14.89
N CYS A 169 -1.64 19.20 -15.08
CA CYS A 169 -1.03 18.93 -16.37
C CYS A 169 -1.22 17.44 -16.73
N LYS A 170 -1.44 17.15 -18.01
CA LYS A 170 -1.44 15.77 -18.48
C LYS A 170 -0.02 15.23 -18.53
N LYS A 171 0.18 13.97 -18.12
CA LYS A 171 1.45 13.27 -18.33
C LYS A 171 1.60 12.94 -19.82
N HIS A 172 2.78 13.24 -20.36
CA HIS A 172 3.17 12.86 -21.73
C HIS A 172 3.59 11.40 -21.80
#